data_AF-A0A661Z7S6-F1
#
_entry.id   AF-A0A661Z7S6-F1
#
_cell.length_a   1.000
_cell.length_b   1.000
_cell.length_c   1.000
_cell.angle_alpha   90.00
_cell.angle_beta   90.00
_cell.angle_gamma   90.00
#
_symmetry.space_group_name_H-M   'P 1'
#
loop_
_entity.id
_entity.type
_entity.pdbx_description
1 polymer ?
#
loop_
_entity_poly.entity_id
_entity_poly.type
_entity_poly.pdbx_seq_one_letter_code
_entity_poly.pdbx_strand_id
1 'polypeptide(L)'
;MRRAIAPLILLLFVLAGCEIEKDPVEEPLDPSLHLTDGFCLLSNSRVVLNHYDIEYYDYGAHLIYLKSPEAFEEKFKKTGAASVYADSARIYDLSLVSYAASYIPQGPVIWYPYIFYSDYTVHIDQAWLSELLGADED
;
A
#
# COMPACT_ATOMS: atom_id res chain seq x y z
N MET A 1 -19.71 40.18 22.86
CA MET A 1 -19.44 39.83 21.45
C MET A 1 -18.16 38.98 21.22
N ARG A 2 -17.28 38.74 22.21
CA ARG A 2 -16.03 37.95 22.02
C ARG A 2 -16.15 36.43 22.29
N ARG A 3 -17.26 35.96 22.88
CA ARG A 3 -17.43 34.54 23.27
C ARG A 3 -17.93 33.62 22.16
N ALA A 4 -18.39 34.19 21.03
CA ALA A 4 -18.87 33.42 19.87
C ALA A 4 -17.78 33.15 18.82
N ILE A 5 -16.58 33.75 18.97
CA ILE A 5 -15.49 33.61 17.99
C ILE A 5 -14.76 32.27 18.21
N ALA A 6 -14.57 31.86 19.47
CA ALA A 6 -13.92 30.59 19.80
C ALA A 6 -14.65 29.35 19.26
N PRO A 7 -15.98 29.18 19.42
CA PRO A 7 -16.67 28.02 18.83
C PRO A 7 -16.71 28.06 17.31
N LEU A 8 -16.70 29.26 16.70
CA LEU A 8 -16.66 29.42 15.24
C LEU A 8 -15.30 28.99 14.66
N ILE A 9 -14.19 29.34 15.34
CA ILE A 9 -12.84 28.91 14.95
C ILE A 9 -12.71 27.38 15.09
N LEU A 10 -13.25 26.80 16.17
CA LEU A 10 -13.25 25.35 16.36
C LEU A 10 -14.02 24.63 15.23
N LEU A 11 -15.18 25.16 14.81
CA LEU A 11 -15.97 24.62 13.72
C LEU A 11 -15.24 24.66 12.37
N LEU A 12 -14.44 25.70 12.13
CA LEU A 12 -13.63 25.84 10.90
C LEU A 12 -12.52 24.79 10.81
N PHE A 13 -11.90 24.41 11.94
CA PHE A 13 -10.90 23.34 11.96
C PHE A 13 -11.51 21.95 11.71
N VAL A 14 -12.74 21.70 12.17
CA VAL A 14 -13.45 20.43 11.91
C VAL A 14 -13.83 20.28 10.44
N LEU A 15 -14.22 21.38 9.78
CA LEU A 15 -14.58 21.35 8.35
C LEU A 15 -13.37 21.29 7.42
N ALA A 16 -12.21 21.80 7.85
CA ALA A 16 -10.98 21.75 7.06
C ALA A 16 -10.33 20.34 6.99
N GLY A 17 -10.73 19.42 7.88
CA GLY A 17 -10.20 18.04 7.92
C GLY A 17 -10.97 17.02 7.09
N CYS A 18 -12.09 17.39 6.45
CA CYS A 18 -12.79 16.53 5.50
C CYS A 18 -12.16 16.68 4.11
N GLU A 19 -10.94 16.16 3.96
CA GLU A 19 -10.40 15.84 2.65
C GLU A 19 -11.21 14.65 2.12
N ILE A 20 -12.23 14.93 1.31
CA ILE A 20 -12.88 13.88 0.51
C ILE A 20 -11.79 13.39 -0.45
N GLU A 21 -11.16 12.29 -0.06
CA GLU A 21 -10.28 11.51 -0.90
C GLU A 21 -11.08 11.19 -2.16
N LYS A 22 -10.74 11.86 -3.27
CA LYS A 22 -11.31 11.50 -4.56
C LYS A 22 -10.85 10.09 -4.83
N ASP A 23 -11.80 9.17 -5.00
CA ASP A 23 -11.54 7.84 -5.54
C ASP A 23 -10.50 8.00 -6.65
N PRO A 24 -9.33 7.33 -6.56
CA PRO A 24 -8.33 7.43 -7.58
C PRO A 24 -9.00 6.98 -8.88
N VAL A 25 -9.13 7.91 -9.82
CA VAL A 25 -9.63 7.66 -11.16
C VAL A 25 -8.89 6.42 -11.66
N GLU A 26 -9.63 5.32 -11.87
CA GLU A 26 -9.07 4.10 -12.42
C GLU A 26 -8.50 4.41 -13.79
N GLU A 27 -7.19 4.70 -13.85
CA GLU A 27 -6.51 4.76 -15.13
C GLU A 27 -6.68 3.39 -15.78
N PRO A 28 -7.17 3.32 -17.03
CA PRO A 28 -7.35 2.05 -17.70
C PRO A 28 -6.01 1.33 -17.76
N LEU A 29 -5.95 0.15 -17.14
CA LEU A 29 -4.78 -0.69 -17.12
C LEU A 29 -4.30 -0.94 -18.55
N ASP A 30 -3.00 -0.80 -18.77
CA ASP A 30 -2.38 -1.13 -20.05
C ASP A 30 -2.69 -2.61 -20.36
N PRO A 31 -3.40 -2.94 -21.45
CA PRO A 31 -3.75 -4.32 -21.78
C PRO A 31 -2.52 -5.20 -22.10
N SER A 32 -1.32 -4.62 -22.22
CA SER A 32 -0.06 -5.37 -22.27
C SER A 32 0.42 -5.86 -20.89
N LEU A 33 -0.20 -5.40 -19.80
CA LEU A 33 0.02 -5.95 -18.46
C LEU A 33 -0.55 -7.37 -18.42
N HIS A 34 0.35 -8.34 -18.48
CA HIS A 34 0.04 -9.74 -18.22
C HIS A 34 -0.29 -9.92 -16.73
N LEU A 35 -1.47 -9.46 -16.31
CA LEU A 35 -2.09 -9.88 -15.06
C LEU A 35 -2.46 -11.35 -15.25
N THR A 36 -1.78 -12.22 -14.50
CA THR A 36 -1.94 -13.66 -14.61
C THR A 36 -3.02 -14.15 -13.67
N ASP A 37 -3.48 -15.38 -13.85
CA ASP A 37 -4.22 -16.10 -12.80
C ASP A 37 -3.36 -16.12 -11.51
N GLY A 38 -3.94 -15.74 -10.38
CA GLY A 38 -3.26 -15.60 -9.09
C GLY A 38 -2.76 -14.20 -8.72
N PHE A 39 -1.94 -14.14 -7.67
CA PHE A 39 -1.45 -12.89 -7.07
C PHE A 39 -0.52 -12.12 -8.03
N CYS A 40 -0.75 -10.83 -8.17
CA CYS A 40 0.13 -9.90 -8.87
C CYS A 40 0.26 -8.59 -8.09
N LEU A 41 1.48 -8.08 -7.99
CA LEU A 41 1.76 -6.74 -7.46
C LEU A 41 2.14 -5.83 -8.63
N LEU A 42 1.35 -4.78 -8.80
CA LEU A 42 1.54 -3.77 -9.82
C LEU A 42 2.10 -2.50 -9.19
N SER A 43 3.17 -1.95 -9.77
CA SER A 43 3.68 -0.62 -9.40
C SER A 43 4.12 0.13 -10.63
N ASN A 44 3.79 1.42 -10.72
CA ASN A 44 4.12 2.28 -11.87
C ASN A 44 3.71 1.65 -13.22
N SER A 45 2.50 1.08 -13.27
CA SER A 45 1.95 0.41 -14.47
C SER A 45 2.83 -0.73 -14.99
N ARG A 46 3.54 -1.43 -14.09
CA ARG A 46 4.34 -2.63 -14.39
C ARG A 46 4.09 -3.70 -13.34
N VAL A 47 4.01 -4.96 -13.79
CA VAL A 47 3.99 -6.11 -12.88
C VAL A 47 5.38 -6.26 -12.29
N VAL A 48 5.50 -6.03 -10.98
CA VAL A 48 6.75 -6.11 -10.24
C VAL A 48 6.86 -7.43 -9.46
N LEU A 49 5.74 -8.11 -9.22
CA LEU A 49 5.70 -9.46 -8.66
C LEU A 49 4.49 -10.24 -9.21
N ASN A 50 4.66 -11.52 -9.51
CA ASN A 50 3.56 -12.41 -9.94
C ASN A 50 3.79 -13.87 -9.48
N HIS A 51 2.90 -14.77 -9.88
CA HIS A 51 2.97 -16.19 -9.49
C HIS A 51 4.25 -16.94 -9.97
N TYR A 52 4.97 -16.43 -10.97
CA TYR A 52 6.25 -17.00 -11.36
C TYR A 52 7.35 -16.66 -10.35
N ASP A 53 7.25 -15.49 -9.74
CA ASP A 53 8.20 -14.97 -8.74
C ASP A 53 7.92 -15.47 -7.32
N ILE A 54 6.68 -15.85 -7.02
CA ILE A 54 6.19 -16.20 -5.68
C ILE A 54 6.13 -17.72 -5.53
N GLU A 55 6.61 -18.24 -4.41
CA GLU A 55 6.41 -19.62 -3.97
C GLU A 55 5.05 -19.77 -3.27
N TYR A 56 4.76 -18.87 -2.33
CA TYR A 56 3.54 -18.89 -1.52
C TYR A 56 3.19 -17.51 -0.98
N TYR A 57 1.90 -17.23 -0.78
CA TYR A 57 1.42 -16.06 -0.05
C TYR A 57 0.64 -16.51 1.18
N ASP A 58 1.14 -16.16 2.37
CA ASP A 58 0.46 -16.38 3.64
C ASP A 58 -0.51 -15.23 3.91
N TYR A 59 -1.79 -15.49 3.69
CA TYR A 59 -2.86 -14.53 3.93
C TYR A 59 -3.04 -14.17 5.41
N GLY A 60 -2.69 -15.07 6.34
CA GLY A 60 -2.87 -14.82 7.78
C GLY A 60 -1.79 -13.92 8.36
N ALA A 61 -0.57 -14.01 7.82
CA ALA A 61 0.57 -13.20 8.23
C ALA A 61 0.86 -12.02 7.28
N HIS A 62 0.13 -11.92 6.17
CA HIS A 62 0.42 -10.98 5.07
C HIS A 62 1.88 -11.04 4.58
N LEU A 63 2.39 -12.27 4.43
CA LEU A 63 3.77 -12.57 4.03
C LEU A 63 3.84 -13.18 2.64
N ILE A 64 4.69 -12.63 1.77
CA ILE A 64 4.97 -13.18 0.45
C ILE A 64 6.32 -13.90 0.48
N TYR A 65 6.32 -15.20 0.18
CA TYR A 65 7.51 -16.02 0.04
C TYR A 65 7.92 -16.07 -1.44
N LEU A 66 9.13 -15.63 -1.74
CA LEU A 66 9.66 -15.57 -3.09
C LEU A 66 10.40 -16.86 -3.44
N LYS A 67 10.38 -17.22 -4.74
CA LYS A 67 11.15 -18.37 -5.24
C LYS A 67 12.66 -18.12 -5.28
N SER A 68 13.06 -16.85 -5.46
CA SER A 68 14.46 -16.44 -5.53
C SER A 68 14.63 -14.98 -5.04
N PRO A 69 15.82 -14.59 -4.56
CA PRO A 69 16.11 -13.20 -4.18
C PRO A 69 15.99 -12.23 -5.35
N GLU A 70 16.44 -12.69 -6.52
CA GLU A 70 16.57 -11.91 -7.75
C GLU A 70 15.21 -11.42 -8.25
N ALA A 71 14.14 -12.18 -7.97
CA ALA A 71 12.77 -11.81 -8.28
C ALA A 71 12.39 -10.44 -7.69
N PHE A 72 13.00 -10.05 -6.57
CA PHE A 72 12.71 -8.79 -5.91
C PHE A 72 13.71 -7.68 -6.26
N GLU A 73 15.01 -7.98 -6.27
CA GLU A 73 16.07 -6.97 -6.43
C GLU A 73 16.01 -6.19 -7.74
N GLU A 74 15.67 -6.85 -8.84
CA GLU A 74 15.69 -6.21 -10.16
C GLU A 74 14.45 -5.37 -10.46
N LYS A 75 13.31 -5.77 -9.87
CA LYS A 75 11.97 -5.26 -10.19
C LYS A 75 11.50 -4.16 -9.23
N PHE A 76 11.93 -4.20 -7.96
CA PHE A 76 11.59 -3.21 -6.94
C PHE A 76 12.66 -2.14 -6.73
N LYS A 77 12.71 -1.16 -7.63
CA LYS A 77 13.71 -0.08 -7.58
C LYS A 77 13.15 1.28 -7.18
N LYS A 78 11.84 1.40 -7.02
CA LYS A 78 11.16 2.68 -6.81
C LYS A 78 10.08 2.56 -5.74
N THR A 79 10.05 3.55 -4.85
CA THR A 79 8.95 3.80 -3.93
C THR A 79 7.77 4.42 -4.65
N GLY A 80 6.58 4.38 -4.07
CA GLY A 80 5.36 4.99 -4.61
C GLY A 80 4.13 4.11 -4.46
N ALA A 81 3.06 4.49 -5.15
CA ALA A 81 1.82 3.72 -5.15
C ALA A 81 2.00 2.35 -5.84
N ALA A 82 1.28 1.36 -5.32
CA ALA A 82 1.18 0.03 -5.87
C ALA A 82 -0.22 -0.55 -5.58
N SER A 83 -0.55 -1.62 -6.28
CA SER A 83 -1.85 -2.28 -6.15
C SER A 83 -1.69 -3.78 -6.24
N VAL A 84 -2.45 -4.50 -5.43
CA VAL A 84 -2.51 -5.96 -5.45
C VAL A 84 -3.70 -6.41 -6.29
N TYR A 85 -3.43 -7.36 -7.16
CA TYR A 85 -4.41 -8.04 -8.00
C TYR A 85 -4.42 -9.53 -7.68
N ALA A 86 -5.59 -10.17 -7.79
CA ALA A 86 -5.73 -11.61 -7.83
C ALA A 86 -6.70 -11.97 -8.95
N ASP A 87 -6.33 -12.91 -9.81
CA ASP A 87 -7.15 -13.36 -10.95
C ASP A 87 -7.62 -12.17 -11.81
N SER A 88 -6.69 -11.24 -12.09
CA SER A 88 -6.93 -9.98 -12.81
C SER A 88 -7.89 -8.99 -12.15
N ALA A 89 -8.43 -9.28 -10.96
CA ALA A 89 -9.23 -8.35 -10.19
C ALA A 89 -8.35 -7.58 -9.19
N ARG A 90 -8.53 -6.25 -9.12
CA ARG A 90 -7.86 -5.43 -8.11
C ARG A 90 -8.47 -5.76 -6.75
N ILE A 91 -7.61 -6.01 -5.76
CA ILE A 91 -8.05 -6.35 -4.40
C ILE A 91 -7.91 -5.14 -3.49
N TYR A 92 -6.74 -4.50 -3.47
CA TYR A 92 -6.48 -3.30 -2.67
C TYR A 92 -5.24 -2.55 -3.15
N ASP A 93 -5.08 -1.32 -2.63
CA ASP A 93 -3.91 -0.48 -2.86
C ASP A 93 -2.95 -0.52 -1.68
N LEU A 94 -1.67 -0.37 -1.98
CA LEU A 94 -0.61 -0.29 -1.01
C LEU A 94 0.46 0.71 -1.43
N SER A 95 1.31 1.09 -0.49
CA SER A 95 2.46 1.96 -0.77
C SER A 95 3.79 1.22 -0.61
N LEU A 96 4.69 1.44 -1.56
CA LEU A 96 6.09 1.06 -1.45
C LEU A 96 6.84 2.22 -0.79
N VAL A 97 7.22 2.04 0.46
CA VAL A 97 7.69 3.14 1.31
C VAL A 97 9.14 2.91 1.69
N SER A 98 9.96 3.95 1.57
CA SER A 98 11.34 3.87 2.07
C SER A 98 11.34 3.79 3.60
N TYR A 99 12.16 2.93 4.18
CA TYR A 99 12.47 2.94 5.62
C TYR A 99 13.06 4.28 6.10
N ALA A 100 13.60 5.09 5.18
CA ALA A 100 14.07 6.43 5.46
C ALA A 100 13.00 7.52 5.23
N ALA A 101 11.74 7.15 4.99
CA ALA A 101 10.65 8.11 4.83
C ALA A 101 10.44 8.94 6.11
N SER A 102 10.20 10.25 5.95
CA SER A 102 9.96 11.18 7.06
C SER A 102 8.47 11.49 7.28
N TYR A 103 7.60 10.60 6.79
CA TYR A 103 6.15 10.70 6.94
C TYR A 103 5.60 9.34 7.38
N ILE A 104 4.41 9.35 7.97
CA ILE A 104 3.70 8.13 8.36
C ILE A 104 2.83 7.72 7.17
N PRO A 105 3.15 6.63 6.45
CA PRO A 105 2.29 6.16 5.38
C PRO A 105 0.92 5.73 5.95
N GLN A 106 -0.10 5.74 5.10
CA GLN A 106 -1.43 5.28 5.47
C GLN A 106 -1.74 3.99 4.72
N GLY A 107 -2.43 3.06 5.39
CA GLY A 107 -2.86 1.79 4.80
C GLY A 107 -1.75 0.73 4.70
N PRO A 108 -1.95 -0.28 3.83
CA PRO A 108 -0.99 -1.35 3.60
C PRO A 108 0.32 -0.82 2.98
N VAL A 109 1.45 -1.32 3.45
CA VAL A 109 2.78 -0.89 3.01
C VAL A 109 3.71 -2.06 2.82
N ILE A 110 4.61 -1.92 1.86
CA ILE A 110 5.80 -2.77 1.74
C ILE A 110 7.00 -1.84 1.91
N TRP A 111 7.84 -2.14 2.91
CA TRP A 111 8.97 -1.30 3.24
C TRP A 111 10.22 -1.63 2.42
N TYR A 112 10.75 -0.63 1.74
CA TYR A 112 11.95 -0.64 0.91
C TYR A 112 13.14 -0.04 1.67
N PRO A 113 14.42 -0.45 1.49
CA PRO A 113 14.97 -1.35 0.46
C PRO A 113 14.93 -2.86 0.72
N TYR A 114 15.23 -3.64 -0.33
CA TYR A 114 15.16 -5.10 -0.34
C TYR A 114 16.04 -5.84 0.68
N ILE A 115 17.03 -5.15 1.23
CA ILE A 115 17.91 -5.70 2.28
C ILE A 115 17.14 -6.13 3.53
N PHE A 116 15.89 -5.68 3.67
CA PHE A 116 14.99 -6.04 4.75
C PHE A 116 14.11 -7.27 4.45
N TYR A 117 14.22 -7.89 3.27
CA TYR A 117 13.53 -9.13 2.92
C TYR A 117 14.44 -10.34 3.13
N SER A 118 14.85 -10.55 4.39
CA SER A 118 15.60 -11.76 4.78
C SER A 118 14.81 -13.01 4.40
N ASP A 119 15.51 -14.11 4.10
CA ASP A 119 14.90 -15.41 3.79
C ASP A 119 13.88 -15.39 2.63
N TYR A 120 14.03 -14.42 1.71
CA TYR A 120 13.16 -14.27 0.54
C TYR A 120 11.70 -14.01 0.92
N THR A 121 11.45 -13.39 2.09
CA THR A 121 10.11 -13.02 2.54
C THR A 121 9.87 -11.52 2.47
N VAL A 122 8.75 -11.13 1.88
CA VAL A 122 8.30 -9.73 1.76
C VAL A 122 7.08 -9.56 2.65
N HIS A 123 7.17 -8.61 3.57
CA HIS A 123 6.07 -8.27 4.47
C HIS A 123 5.17 -7.21 3.83
N ILE A 124 3.87 -7.43 3.88
CA ILE A 124 2.87 -6.38 3.69
C ILE A 124 2.39 -5.97 5.08
N ASP A 125 2.92 -4.88 5.58
CA ASP A 125 2.57 -4.34 6.89
C ASP A 125 1.37 -3.40 6.80
N GLN A 126 0.72 -3.12 7.93
CA GLN A 126 -0.14 -1.95 8.08
C GLN A 126 0.65 -0.83 8.75
N ALA A 127 0.67 0.34 8.12
CA ALA A 127 1.31 1.50 8.72
C ALA A 127 0.48 2.02 9.92
N TRP A 128 1.16 2.19 11.05
CA TRP A 128 0.59 2.51 12.35
C TRP A 128 -0.16 3.84 12.36
N LEU A 129 -1.50 3.77 12.39
CA LEU A 129 -2.36 4.82 12.96
C LEU A 129 -3.75 4.33 13.44
N SER A 130 -4.26 3.18 12.95
CA SER A 130 -5.59 2.69 13.34
C SER A 130 -5.67 2.25 14.81
N GLU A 131 -4.69 1.49 15.30
CA GLU A 131 -4.72 0.95 16.67
C GLU A 131 -4.48 2.00 17.76
N LEU A 132 -3.78 3.10 17.46
CA LEU A 132 -3.46 4.15 18.44
C LEU A 132 -4.60 5.16 18.64
N LEU A 133 -5.57 5.20 17.73
CA LEU A 133 -6.74 6.08 17.81
C LEU A 133 -8.01 5.37 18.28
N GLY A 134 -7.96 4.07 18.60
CA GLY A 134 -9.13 3.34 19.09
C GLY A 134 -10.30 3.39 18.12
N ALA A 135 -10.03 3.40 16.81
CA ALA A 135 -11.05 3.18 15.81
C ALA A 135 -11.36 1.67 15.75
N ASP A 136 -11.95 1.15 16.84
CA ASP A 136 -12.89 0.04 16.74
C ASP A 136 -14.08 0.60 15.97
N GLU A 137 -14.11 0.37 14.65
CA GLU A 137 -15.37 0.39 13.91
C GLU A 137 -15.99 -1.01 14.01
N ASP A 138 -17.02 -1.10 14.85
CA ASP A 138 -18.12 -2.06 14.95
C ASP A 138 -17.88 -3.58 14.74
#